data_AF-A0A0G0NZA8-F1
#
_entry.id   AF-A0A0G0NZA8-F1
#
_cell.length_a   1.000
_cell.length_b   1.000
_cell.length_c   1.000
_cell.angle_alpha   90.00
_cell.angle_beta   90.00
_cell.angle_gamma   90.00
#
_symmetry.space_group_name_H-M   'P 1'
#
loop_
_entity.id
_entity.type
_entity.pdbx_description
1 polymer ?
#
loop_
_entity_poly.entity_id
_entity_poly.type
_entity_poly.pdbx_seq_one_letter_code
_entity_poly.pdbx_strand_id
1 'polypeptide(L)'
;MIAYFKAAETDPGLLGQTIPVPGTFNHQQTILPQITLTPNQTYTVEELINRMIIYSDNQAYELLQEYIDNQILVKTYTDLGIDISQAYDDPTGNIISVKSYASFFRILFNASYLNKDTSEKALKLLSQT
;
A
#
# COMPACT_ATOMS: atom_id res chain seq x y z
N MET A 1 1.57 -0.22 -0.69
CA MET A 1 2.38 -1.32 -1.27
C MET A 1 3.83 -0.92 -1.49
N ILE A 2 4.16 0.02 -2.38
CA ILE A 2 5.57 0.36 -2.72
C ILE A 2 6.38 0.72 -1.47
N ALA A 3 5.84 1.56 -0.57
CA ALA A 3 6.51 1.93 0.67
C ALA A 3 6.84 0.72 1.56
N TYR A 4 5.89 -0.20 1.76
CA TYR A 4 6.11 -1.44 2.50
C TYR A 4 7.16 -2.34 1.86
N PHE A 5 7.11 -2.51 0.54
CA PHE A 5 8.10 -3.30 -0.17
C PHE A 5 9.48 -2.68 -0.08
N LYS A 6 9.58 -1.35 -0.12
CA LYS A 6 10.84 -0.65 0.08
C LYS A 6 11.42 -0.88 1.48
N ALA A 7 10.58 -0.75 2.51
CA ALA A 7 10.98 -1.01 3.88
C ALA A 7 11.42 -2.47 4.09
N ALA A 8 10.75 -3.41 3.43
CA ALA A 8 11.08 -4.83 3.51
C ALA A 8 12.44 -5.21 2.90
N GLU A 9 13.04 -4.35 2.06
CA GLU A 9 14.39 -4.59 1.53
C GLU A 9 15.47 -4.49 2.62
N THR A 10 15.21 -3.70 3.66
CA THR A 10 16.11 -3.52 4.81
C THR A 10 15.62 -4.26 6.06
N ASP A 11 14.34 -4.60 6.13
CA ASP A 11 13.74 -5.47 7.14
C ASP A 11 12.98 -6.64 6.48
N PRO A 12 13.67 -7.75 6.18
CA PRO A 12 13.04 -8.90 5.52
C PRO A 12 11.88 -9.53 6.29
N GLY A 13 11.79 -9.30 7.61
CA GLY A 13 10.72 -9.83 8.46
C GLY A 13 9.42 -9.03 8.35
N LEU A 14 9.48 -7.78 7.86
CA LEU A 14 8.35 -6.84 7.86
C LEU A 14 7.08 -7.43 7.22
N LEU A 15 7.22 -8.07 6.06
CA LEU A 15 6.06 -8.60 5.33
C LEU A 15 5.38 -9.78 6.06
N GLY A 16 6.12 -10.49 6.91
CA GLY A 16 5.61 -11.59 7.73
C GLY A 16 5.08 -11.15 9.10
N GLN A 17 5.24 -9.88 9.49
CA GLN A 17 4.67 -9.37 10.73
C GLN A 17 3.14 -9.40 10.65
N THR A 18 2.49 -9.75 11.76
CA THR A 18 1.04 -9.86 11.83
C THR A 18 0.42 -8.63 12.48
N ILE A 19 -0.71 -8.19 11.93
CA ILE A 19 -1.52 -7.08 12.40
C ILE A 19 -2.88 -7.61 12.85
N PRO A 20 -3.33 -7.32 14.07
CA PRO A 20 -4.65 -7.72 14.55
C PRO A 20 -5.74 -6.85 13.92
N VAL A 21 -6.82 -7.51 13.52
CA VAL A 21 -8.02 -6.86 12.98
C VAL A 21 -8.95 -6.50 14.13
N PRO A 22 -9.39 -5.23 14.24
CA PRO A 22 -10.33 -4.84 15.29
C PRO A 22 -11.65 -5.61 15.17
N GLY A 23 -12.36 -5.74 16.29
CA GLY A 23 -13.68 -6.39 16.31
C GLY A 23 -14.75 -5.66 15.49
N THR A 24 -14.54 -4.39 15.20
CA THR A 24 -15.46 -3.52 14.45
C THR A 24 -14.68 -2.52 13.60
N PHE A 25 -15.11 -2.34 12.35
CA PHE A 25 -14.66 -1.24 11.50
C PHE A 25 -15.75 -0.17 11.41
N ASN A 26 -15.35 1.09 11.58
CA ASN A 26 -16.24 2.24 11.48
C ASN A 26 -16.25 2.89 10.10
N HIS A 27 -15.44 2.39 9.16
CA HIS A 27 -15.37 2.91 7.80
C HIS A 27 -16.23 2.09 6.84
N GLN A 28 -17.00 2.78 6.00
CA GLN A 28 -17.83 2.14 4.98
C GLN A 28 -17.27 2.40 3.60
N GLN A 29 -16.92 1.32 2.92
CA GLN A 29 -16.55 1.36 1.51
C GLN A 29 -17.80 1.24 0.65
N THR A 30 -17.98 2.16 -0.32
CA THR A 30 -19.16 2.17 -1.20
C THR A 30 -19.22 0.94 -2.10
N ILE A 31 -18.07 0.51 -2.64
CA ILE A 31 -17.94 -0.72 -3.44
C ILE A 31 -17.34 -1.78 -2.53
N LEU A 32 -18.13 -2.77 -2.14
CA LEU A 32 -17.67 -3.81 -1.24
C LEU A 32 -16.66 -4.74 -1.95
N PRO A 33 -15.55 -5.09 -1.28
CA PRO A 33 -14.58 -6.02 -1.83
C PRO A 33 -15.19 -7.43 -1.90
N GLN A 34 -14.76 -8.25 -2.88
CA GLN A 34 -15.21 -9.64 -2.98
C GLN A 34 -14.79 -10.47 -1.75
N ILE A 35 -13.62 -10.18 -1.19
CA ILE A 35 -13.07 -10.81 0.00
C ILE A 35 -12.58 -9.68 0.93
N THR A 36 -12.96 -9.75 2.20
CA THR A 36 -12.55 -8.77 3.23
C THR A 36 -11.99 -9.44 4.48
N LEU A 37 -11.46 -8.64 5.40
CA LEU A 37 -10.93 -9.08 6.69
C LEU A 37 -12.01 -9.64 7.60
N THR A 38 -11.66 -10.67 8.36
CA THR A 38 -12.53 -11.20 9.42
C THR A 38 -12.20 -10.51 10.75
N PRO A 39 -13.18 -9.94 11.46
CA PRO A 39 -12.94 -9.29 12.74
C PRO A 39 -12.30 -10.23 13.78
N ASN A 40 -11.44 -9.68 14.63
CA ASN A 40 -10.70 -10.41 15.68
C ASN A 40 -9.76 -11.53 15.16
N GLN A 41 -9.38 -11.50 13.88
CA GLN A 41 -8.29 -12.32 13.34
C GLN A 41 -7.00 -11.51 13.22
N THR A 42 -5.91 -12.19 12.84
CA THR A 42 -4.64 -11.56 12.48
C THR A 42 -4.31 -11.88 11.03
N TYR A 43 -3.68 -10.93 10.36
CA TYR A 43 -3.17 -11.10 9.00
C TYR A 43 -1.75 -10.58 8.93
N THR A 44 -0.92 -11.19 8.09
CA THR A 44 0.40 -10.67 7.77
C THR A 44 0.30 -9.37 6.98
N VAL A 45 1.33 -8.52 7.06
CA VAL A 45 1.44 -7.32 6.22
C VAL A 45 1.29 -7.67 4.73
N GLU A 46 1.89 -8.78 4.28
CA GLU A 46 1.72 -9.25 2.90
C GLU A 46 0.26 -9.60 2.55
N GLU A 47 -0.44 -10.29 3.45
CA GLU A 47 -1.85 -10.63 3.24
C GLU A 47 -2.76 -9.41 3.15
N LEU A 48 -2.47 -8.38 3.94
CA LEU A 48 -3.19 -7.10 3.87
C LEU A 48 -2.88 -6.37 2.56
N ILE A 49 -1.62 -6.33 2.13
CA ILE A 49 -1.24 -5.72 0.84
C ILE A 49 -1.95 -6.43 -0.31
N ASN A 50 -2.00 -7.76 -0.28
CA ASN A 50 -2.67 -8.53 -1.32
C ASN A 50 -4.16 -8.22 -1.39
N ARG A 51 -4.85 -8.13 -0.25
CA ARG A 51 -6.29 -7.80 -0.20
C ARG A 51 -6.57 -6.37 -0.66
N MET A 52 -5.76 -5.42 -0.21
CA MET A 52 -5.84 -4.03 -0.63
C MET A 52 -5.71 -3.88 -2.15
N ILE A 53 -4.81 -4.64 -2.80
CA ILE A 53 -4.61 -4.52 -4.25
C ILE A 53 -5.63 -5.35 -5.04
N ILE A 54 -5.80 -6.64 -4.73
CA ILE A 54 -6.61 -7.57 -5.53
C ILE A 54 -8.11 -7.31 -5.35
N TYR A 55 -8.54 -7.05 -4.11
CA TYR A 55 -9.97 -6.89 -3.80
C TYR A 55 -10.35 -5.44 -3.54
N SER A 56 -9.40 -4.50 -3.61
CA SER A 56 -9.61 -3.10 -3.22
C SER A 56 -10.11 -2.97 -1.79
N ASP A 57 -9.71 -3.85 -0.87
CA ASP A 57 -10.24 -3.88 0.50
C ASP A 57 -9.77 -2.66 1.33
N ASN A 58 -10.68 -1.72 1.60
CA ASN A 58 -10.35 -0.51 2.36
C ASN A 58 -9.96 -0.82 3.82
N GLN A 59 -10.47 -1.89 4.42
CA GLN A 59 -10.09 -2.27 5.79
C GLN A 59 -8.63 -2.70 5.85
N ALA A 60 -8.17 -3.41 4.82
CA ALA A 60 -6.76 -3.77 4.68
C ALA A 60 -5.88 -2.55 4.43
N TYR A 61 -6.33 -1.60 3.60
CA TYR A 61 -5.65 -0.33 3.39
C TYR A 61 -5.50 0.47 4.71
N GLU A 62 -6.56 0.58 5.50
CA GLU A 62 -6.54 1.32 6.77
C GLU A 62 -5.56 0.72 7.78
N LEU A 63 -5.58 -0.60 7.97
CA LEU A 63 -4.62 -1.27 8.85
C LEU A 63 -3.17 -1.07 8.37
N LEU A 64 -2.92 -1.13 7.07
CA LEU A 64 -1.61 -0.83 6.52
C LEU A 64 -1.20 0.62 6.75
N GLN A 65 -2.13 1.57 6.71
CA GLN A 65 -1.83 2.97 6.97
C GLN A 65 -1.53 3.23 8.46
N GLU A 66 -2.22 2.55 9.37
CA GLU A 66 -2.02 2.69 10.82
C GLU A 66 -0.68 2.10 11.30
N TYR A 67 -0.23 1.01 10.67
CA TYR A 67 0.96 0.26 11.13
C TYR A 67 2.24 0.57 10.37
N ILE A 68 2.19 1.40 9.32
CA ILE A 68 3.41 1.88 8.65
C ILE A 68 3.95 3.12 9.38
N ASP A 69 5.27 3.20 9.52
CA ASP A 69 5.89 4.48 9.90
C ASP A 69 5.62 5.51 8.80
N ASN A 70 4.89 6.56 9.15
CA ASN A 70 4.51 7.63 8.21
C ASN A 70 5.74 8.29 7.56
N GLN A 71 6.91 8.29 8.22
CA GLN A 71 8.15 8.78 7.60
C GLN A 71 8.55 7.96 6.37
N ILE A 72 8.32 6.65 6.37
CA ILE A 72 8.58 5.77 5.23
C ILE A 72 7.65 6.12 4.06
N LEU A 73 6.38 6.40 4.37
CA LEU A 73 5.39 6.77 3.36
C LEU A 73 5.73 8.12 2.71
N VAL A 74 5.98 9.16 3.52
CA VAL A 74 6.36 10.50 3.05
C VAL A 74 7.68 10.45 2.28
N LYS A 75 8.68 9.73 2.78
CA LYS A 75 9.96 9.55 2.09
C LYS A 75 9.76 8.87 0.74
N THR A 76 8.90 7.85 0.66
CA THR A 76 8.62 7.17 -0.61
C THR A 76 8.04 8.13 -1.64
N TYR A 77 7.05 8.94 -1.29
CA TYR A 77 6.53 9.95 -2.22
C TYR A 77 7.61 10.97 -2.64
N THR A 78 8.39 11.45 -1.68
CA THR A 78 9.46 12.43 -1.90
C THR A 78 10.54 11.88 -2.84
N ASP A 79 11.03 10.67 -2.59
CA ASP A 79 12.04 10.00 -3.42
C ASP A 79 11.56 9.78 -4.86
N LEU A 80 10.25 9.60 -5.04
CA LEU A 80 9.62 9.44 -6.36
C LEU A 80 9.28 10.78 -7.03
N GLY A 81 9.61 11.91 -6.39
CA GLY A 81 9.37 13.26 -6.89
C GLY A 81 7.89 13.64 -6.92
N ILE A 82 7.09 13.10 -6.00
CA ILE A 82 5.66 13.35 -5.89
C ILE A 82 5.39 14.27 -4.72
N ASP A 83 4.85 15.45 -5.02
CA ASP A 83 4.37 16.39 -4.02
C ASP A 83 2.99 15.94 -3.52
N ILE A 84 2.93 15.59 -2.24
CA ILE A 84 1.70 15.20 -1.53
C ILE A 84 1.23 16.29 -0.56
N SER A 85 1.81 17.49 -0.60
CA SER A 85 1.46 18.56 0.35
C SER A 85 -0.03 18.91 0.34
N GLN A 86 -0.67 18.86 -0.83
CA GLN A 86 -2.10 19.11 -0.97
C GLN A 86 -2.97 18.05 -0.26
N ALA A 87 -2.44 16.85 -0.01
CA ALA A 87 -3.16 15.78 0.70
C ALA A 87 -3.41 16.10 2.17
N TYR A 88 -2.63 17.03 2.77
CA TYR A 88 -2.85 17.44 4.16
C TYR A 88 -4.10 18.29 4.33
N ASP A 89 -4.44 19.09 3.31
CA ASP A 89 -5.59 20.00 3.33
C ASP A 89 -6.84 19.36 2.70
N ASP A 90 -6.66 18.61 1.61
CA ASP A 90 -7.72 17.87 0.91
C ASP A 90 -7.25 16.45 0.55
N PRO A 91 -7.34 15.49 1.50
CA PRO A 91 -6.92 14.10 1.27
C PRO A 91 -7.77 13.38 0.21
N THR A 92 -8.94 13.92 -0.13
CA THR A 92 -9.85 13.39 -1.16
C THR A 92 -9.69 14.10 -2.51
N GLY A 93 -8.80 15.08 -2.59
CA GLY A 93 -8.55 15.87 -3.78
C GLY A 93 -7.78 15.13 -4.85
N ASN A 94 -7.67 15.76 -6.03
CA ASN A 94 -6.86 15.25 -7.15
C ASN A 94 -5.36 15.48 -6.91
N ILE A 95 -4.81 14.89 -5.84
CA ILE A 95 -3.43 15.08 -5.37
C ILE A 95 -2.42 14.50 -6.38
N ILE A 96 -2.74 13.33 -6.96
CA ILE A 96 -1.83 12.61 -7.85
C ILE A 96 -2.23 12.85 -9.30
N SER A 97 -1.35 13.51 -10.06
CA SER A 97 -1.54 13.67 -11.50
C SER A 97 -1.40 12.34 -12.26
N VAL A 98 -1.99 12.24 -13.46
CA VAL A 98 -1.81 11.08 -14.36
C VAL A 98 -0.33 10.82 -14.65
N LYS A 99 0.48 11.89 -14.80
CA LYS A 99 1.93 11.78 -15.02
C LYS A 99 2.63 11.14 -13.81
N SER A 100 2.27 11.56 -12.59
CA SER A 100 2.80 10.99 -11.36
C SER A 100 2.40 9.52 -11.21
N TYR A 101 1.14 9.20 -11.50
CA TYR A 101 0.64 7.83 -11.45
C TYR A 101 1.37 6.90 -12.45
N ALA A 102 1.54 7.34 -13.70
CA ALA A 102 2.30 6.59 -14.72
C ALA A 102 3.77 6.39 -14.34
N SER A 103 4.35 7.32 -13.57
CA SER A 103 5.73 7.21 -13.11
C SER A 103 5.95 6.02 -12.17
N PHE A 104 4.95 5.64 -11.36
CA PHE A 104 5.03 4.46 -10.49
C PHE A 104 5.29 3.19 -11.31
N PHE A 105 4.53 2.99 -12.38
CA PHE A 105 4.72 1.83 -13.26
C PHE A 105 6.10 1.82 -13.91
N ARG A 106 6.54 2.97 -14.45
CA ARG A 106 7.89 3.09 -15.03
C ARG A 106 8.97 2.70 -14.00
N ILE A 107 8.79 3.09 -12.75
CA ILE A 107 9.77 2.83 -11.69
C ILE A 107 9.81 1.34 -11.33
N LEU A 108 8.65 0.70 -11.25
CA LEU A 108 8.52 -0.74 -11.02
C LEU A 108 9.10 -1.55 -12.18
N PHE A 109 8.74 -1.24 -13.44
CA PHE A 109 9.24 -1.97 -14.62
C PHE A 109 10.76 -1.89 -14.79
N ASN A 110 11.38 -0.79 -14.35
CA ASN A 110 12.82 -0.60 -14.46
C ASN A 110 13.59 -0.94 -13.17
N ALA A 111 12.91 -1.40 -12.12
CA ALA A 111 13.50 -1.66 -10.80
C ALA A 111 14.42 -0.51 -10.32
N SER A 112 13.94 0.73 -10.50
CA SER A 112 14.76 1.95 -10.30
C SER A 112 14.62 2.58 -8.91
N TYR A 113 13.75 2.01 -8.06
CA TYR A 113 13.54 2.44 -6.67
C TYR A 113 13.44 1.25 -5.72
N LEU A 114 12.59 0.30 -6.08
CA LEU A 114 12.56 -1.05 -5.55
C LEU A 114 13.61 -1.90 -6.26
N ASN A 115 14.19 -2.87 -5.56
CA ASN A 115 15.06 -3.89 -6.12
C ASN A 115 14.25 -4.81 -7.07
N LYS A 116 14.97 -5.68 -7.78
CA LYS A 116 14.37 -6.53 -8.81
C LYS A 116 13.25 -7.41 -8.25
N ASP A 117 13.50 -8.11 -7.16
CA ASP A 117 12.57 -9.10 -6.61
C ASP A 117 11.28 -8.44 -6.10
N THR A 118 11.39 -7.32 -5.40
CA THR A 118 10.22 -6.59 -4.89
C THR A 118 9.47 -5.85 -6.00
N SER A 119 10.16 -5.40 -7.04
CA SER A 119 9.53 -4.85 -8.25
C SER A 119 8.71 -5.90 -9.00
N GLU A 120 9.27 -7.09 -9.22
CA GLU A 120 8.57 -8.22 -9.85
C GLU A 120 7.37 -8.64 -9.00
N LYS A 121 7.51 -8.70 -7.68
CA LYS A 121 6.41 -8.99 -6.76
C LYS A 121 5.28 -7.96 -6.86
N ALA A 122 5.60 -6.67 -6.91
CA ALA A 122 4.61 -5.60 -7.09
C ALA A 122 3.87 -5.71 -8.42
N LEU A 123 4.60 -5.90 -9.53
CA LEU A 123 3.99 -6.03 -10.86
C LEU A 123 3.10 -7.27 -10.96
N LYS A 124 3.54 -8.40 -10.39
CA LYS A 124 2.73 -9.63 -10.32
C LYS A 124 1.43 -9.39 -9.56
N LEU A 125 1.49 -8.70 -8.42
CA LEU A 125 0.30 -8.40 -7.64
C LEU A 125 -0.67 -7.48 -8.41
N LEU A 126 -0.14 -6.43 -9.04
CA LEU A 126 -0.93 -5.50 -9.86
C LEU A 126 -1.58 -6.17 -11.08
N SER A 127 -1.04 -7.30 -11.58
CA SER A 127 -1.65 -8.05 -12.69
C SER A 127 -2.82 -8.96 -12.28
N GLN A 128 -3.16 -9.01 -10.99
CA GLN A 128 -4.23 -9.86 -10.44
C GLN A 128 -5.52 -9.08 -10.15
N THR A 129 -5.57 -7.80 -10.51
CA THR A 129 -6.73 -6.92 -10.36
C THR A 129 -7.71 -7.05 -11.51
#